data_AF-A0A7C7PKD3-F1
#
_entry.id   AF-A0A7C7PKD3-F1
#
_cell.length_a   1.000
_cell.length_b   1.000
_cell.length_c   1.000
_cell.angle_alpha   90.00
_cell.angle_beta   90.00
_cell.angle_gamma   90.00
#
_symmetry.space_group_name_H-M   'P 1'
#
loop_
_entity.id
_entity.type
_entity.pdbx_description
1 polymer ?
#
loop_
_entity_poly.entity_id
_entity_poly.type
_entity_poly.pdbx_seq_one_letter_code
_entity_poly.pdbx_strand_id
1 'polypeptide(L)' 'QAQHQQIGHFRPDGSVETASSPAANNVNLLVQTVALNYMALHGEQGAFAARFPGHGLGSAAMQDRLTAFAPIVNGTL' A
#
# COMPACT_ATOMS: atom_id res chain seq x y z
N GLN A 1 -14.49 -12.49 -1.90
CA GLN A 1 -13.45 -12.96 -0.96
C GLN A 1 -12.10 -12.53 -1.53
N ALA A 2 -11.28 -11.78 -0.77
CA ALA A 2 -9.97 -11.36 -1.27
C ALA A 2 -9.01 -12.54 -1.21
N GLN A 3 -8.63 -13.07 -2.38
CA GLN A 3 -7.89 -14.34 -2.45
C GLN A 3 -6.40 -14.21 -2.11
N HIS A 4 -5.77 -13.04 -2.28
CA HIS A 4 -4.39 -12.78 -1.83
C HIS A 4 -4.22 -11.26 -1.62
N GLN A 5 -3.91 -10.82 -0.41
CA GLN A 5 -3.71 -9.41 -0.03
C GLN A 5 -2.23 -9.10 0.23
N GLN A 6 -1.34 -9.93 -0.29
CA GLN A 6 0.08 -9.81 -0.03
C GLN A 6 0.70 -8.72 -0.90
N ILE A 7 1.36 -7.76 -0.26
CA ILE A 7 2.17 -6.75 -0.92
C ILE A 7 3.60 -7.28 -0.99
N GLY A 8 4.01 -7.72 -2.18
CA GLY A 8 5.30 -8.38 -2.41
C GLY A 8 5.25 -9.90 -2.21
N HIS A 9 6.42 -10.55 -2.24
CA HIS A 9 6.52 -11.99 -2.00
C HIS A 9 7.84 -12.37 -1.33
N PHE A 10 7.87 -13.58 -0.76
CA PHE A 10 9.09 -14.21 -0.25
C PHE A 10 9.71 -15.11 -1.30
N ARG A 11 11.03 -15.19 -1.31
CA ARG A 11 11.82 -16.15 -2.08
C ARG A 11 11.74 -17.56 -1.43
N PRO A 12 12.12 -18.63 -2.15
CA PRO A 12 12.09 -19.99 -1.61
C PRO A 12 12.94 -20.20 -0.34
N ASP A 13 13.94 -19.35 -0.13
CA ASP A 13 14.80 -19.35 1.07
C ASP A 13 14.19 -18.57 2.26
N GLY A 14 12.98 -18.03 2.11
CA GLY A 14 12.28 -17.25 3.13
C GLY A 14 12.68 -15.78 3.21
N SER A 15 13.61 -15.31 2.36
CA SER A 15 13.96 -13.89 2.30
C SER A 15 12.92 -13.08 1.51
N VAL A 16 12.77 -11.79 1.82
CA VAL A 16 11.85 -10.89 1.08
C VAL A 16 12.46 -10.53 -0.29
N GLU A 17 11.67 -10.62 -1.36
CA GLU A 17 12.07 -10.07 -2.66
C GLU A 17 12.00 -8.54 -2.64
N THR A 18 13.15 -7.88 -2.54
CA THR A 18 13.24 -6.43 -2.33
C THR A 18 12.85 -5.61 -3.55
N ALA A 19 12.81 -6.21 -4.74
CA ALA A 19 12.30 -5.55 -5.95
C ALA A 19 10.77 -5.69 -6.12
N SER A 20 10.09 -6.44 -5.24
CA SER A 20 8.67 -6.79 -5.43
C SER A 20 7.69 -5.64 -5.20
N SER A 21 8.07 -4.64 -4.40
CA SER A 21 7.26 -3.44 -4.16
C SER A 21 8.12 -2.29 -3.61
N PRO A 22 7.68 -1.02 -3.69
CA PRO A 22 8.39 0.11 -3.08
C PRO A 22 8.57 -0.02 -1.56
N ALA A 23 7.68 -0.77 -0.89
CA ALA A 23 7.77 -1.02 0.55
C ALA A 23 8.76 -2.13 0.92
N ALA A 24 9.21 -2.94 -0.04
CA ALA A 24 10.06 -4.08 0.24
C ALA A 24 11.45 -3.62 0.70
N ASN A 25 11.79 -3.94 1.95
CA ASN A 25 13.03 -3.52 2.62
C ASN A 25 13.23 -1.98 2.70
N ASN A 26 12.14 -1.21 2.72
CA ASN A 26 12.18 0.24 2.91
C ASN A 26 11.16 0.65 3.97
N VAL A 27 11.63 0.86 5.21
CA VAL A 27 10.76 1.14 6.36
C VAL A 27 9.93 2.43 6.17
N ASN A 28 10.53 3.47 5.58
CA ASN A 28 9.82 4.73 5.33
C ASN A 28 8.66 4.53 4.35
N LEU A 29 8.87 3.76 3.28
CA LEU A 29 7.83 3.46 2.30
C LEU A 29 6.83 2.41 2.80
N LEU A 30 7.24 1.53 3.71
CA LEU A 30 6.32 0.64 4.41
C LEU A 30 5.30 1.43 5.24
N VAL A 31 5.73 2.44 6.00
CA VAL A 31 4.82 3.31 6.77
C VAL A 31 3.84 4.03 5.83
N GLN A 32 4.32 4.53 4.70
CA GLN A 32 3.44 5.16 3.69
C GLN A 32 2.42 4.16 3.12
N THR A 33 2.82 2.91 2.91
CA THR A 33 1.93 1.85 2.43
C THR A 33 0.85 1.49 3.46
N VAL A 34 1.20 1.50 4.75
CA VAL A 34 0.23 1.36 5.85
C VAL A 34 -0.77 2.50 5.85
N ALA A 35 -0.30 3.75 5.72
CA ALA A 35 -1.17 4.93 5.65
C ALA A 35 -2.12 4.88 4.45
N LEU A 36 -1.61 4.51 3.26
CA LEU A 36 -2.42 4.32 2.05
C LEU A 36 -3.55 3.30 2.29
N ASN A 37 -3.22 2.15 2.86
CA ASN A 37 -4.19 1.08 3.13
C ASN A 37 -5.18 1.46 4.23
N TYR A 38 -4.76 2.25 5.22
CA TYR A 38 -5.66 2.79 6.23
C TYR A 38 -6.67 3.77 5.63
N MET A 39 -6.24 4.64 4.71
CA MET A 39 -7.15 5.50 3.95
C MET A 39 -8.08 4.67 3.05
N ALA A 40 -7.60 3.58 2.46
CA ALA A 40 -8.42 2.68 1.64
C ALA A 40 -9.56 2.03 2.41
N LEU A 41 -9.33 1.67 3.69
CA LEU A 41 -10.39 1.17 4.59
C LEU A 41 -11.53 2.18 4.79
N HIS A 42 -11.25 3.47 4.57
CA HIS A 42 -12.18 4.59 4.67
C HIS A 42 -12.66 5.10 3.29
N GLY A 43 -12.22 4.49 2.18
CA GLY A 43 -12.54 4.94 0.83
C GLY A 43 -11.86 6.25 0.42
N GLU A 44 -10.80 6.66 1.12
CA GLU A 44 -10.12 7.95 0.90
C GLU A 44 -8.78 7.85 0.15
N GLN A 45 -8.36 6.67 -0.29
CA GLN A 45 -7.06 6.42 -0.91
C GLN A 45 -6.78 7.30 -2.14
N GLY A 46 -7.81 7.74 -2.86
CA GLY A 46 -7.67 8.67 -3.99
C GLY A 46 -7.09 10.05 -3.61
N ALA A 47 -7.15 10.42 -2.33
CA ALA A 47 -6.57 11.66 -1.81
C ALA A 47 -5.15 11.49 -1.25
N PHE A 48 -4.56 10.28 -1.35
CA PHE A 48 -3.27 9.97 -0.72
C PHE A 48 -2.15 10.92 -1.16
N ALA A 49 -2.01 11.15 -2.47
CA ALA A 49 -0.97 12.03 -3.00
C ALA A 49 -1.08 13.48 -2.54
N ALA A 50 -2.31 13.96 -2.28
CA ALA A 50 -2.56 15.30 -1.76
C ALA A 50 -2.26 15.41 -0.26
N ARG A 51 -2.57 14.37 0.53
CA ARG A 51 -2.35 14.33 1.98
C ARG A 51 -0.90 14.02 2.36
N PHE A 52 -0.18 13.28 1.52
CA PHE A 52 1.22 12.91 1.72
C PHE A 52 2.09 13.42 0.55
N PRO A 53 2.26 14.74 0.39
CA PRO A 53 3.08 15.29 -0.68
C PRO A 53 4.52 14.77 -0.57
N GLY A 54 5.10 14.36 -1.70
CA GLY A 54 6.45 13.80 -1.74
C GLY A 54 6.56 12.34 -1.29
N HIS A 55 5.45 11.60 -1.19
CA HIS A 55 5.48 10.16 -0.95
C HIS A 55 6.29 9.41 -2.03
N GLY A 56 6.84 8.25 -1.68
CA GLY A 56 7.67 7.43 -2.58
C GLY A 56 6.95 6.21 -3.18
N LEU A 57 5.63 6.08 -3.03
CA LEU A 57 4.87 4.91 -3.51
C LEU A 57 4.64 4.83 -5.04
N GLY A 58 5.20 5.77 -5.80
CA GLY A 58 5.05 5.80 -7.26
C GLY A 58 3.70 6.35 -7.74
N SER A 59 3.31 5.98 -8.96
CA SER A 59 2.11 6.48 -9.63
C SER A 59 0.80 5.97 -9.00
N ALA A 60 -0.33 6.57 -9.35
CA ALA A 60 -1.66 6.11 -8.90
C ALA A 60 -1.89 4.62 -9.21
N ALA A 61 -1.53 4.16 -10.42
CA ALA A 61 -1.63 2.74 -10.78
C ALA A 61 -0.75 1.82 -9.92
N MET A 62 0.38 2.31 -9.40
CA MET A 62 1.19 1.57 -8.42
C MET A 62 0.49 1.56 -7.06
N GLN A 63 -0.06 2.68 -6.62
CA GLN A 63 -0.82 2.78 -5.37
C GLN A 63 -2.04 1.85 -5.36
N ASP A 64 -2.72 1.69 -6.49
CA ASP A 64 -3.83 0.73 -6.63
C ASP A 64 -3.36 -0.71 -6.39
N ARG A 65 -2.17 -1.09 -6.88
CA ARG A 65 -1.57 -2.42 -6.63
C ARG A 65 -1.13 -2.62 -5.19
N LEU A 66 -0.77 -1.54 -4.50
CA LEU A 66 -0.39 -1.54 -3.08
C LEU A 66 -1.61 -1.43 -2.16
N THR A 67 -2.79 -1.13 -2.70
CA THR A 67 -4.04 -1.09 -1.95
C THR A 67 -4.60 -2.50 -1.85
N ALA A 68 -4.44 -3.09 -0.68
CA ALA A 68 -4.90 -4.43 -0.41
C ALA A 68 -6.39 -4.42 -0.04
N PHE A 69 -6.82 -3.48 0.81
CA PHE A 69 -8.14 -3.55 1.44
C PHE A 69 -9.24 -2.86 0.63
N ALA A 70 -10.43 -3.47 0.65
CA ALA A 70 -11.66 -2.80 0.26
C ALA A 70 -12.16 -1.90 1.42
N PRO A 71 -12.91 -0.82 1.13
CA PRO A 71 -13.51 0.01 2.16
C PRO A 71 -14.40 -0.80 3.10
N ILE A 72 -14.27 -0.56 4.41
CA ILE A 72 -15.09 -1.20 5.45
C ILE A 72 -16.03 -0.22 6.14
N VAL A 73 -15.75 1.08 6.02
CA VAL A 73 -16.59 2.16 6.50
C VAL A 73 -16.76 3.19 5.39
N ASN A 74 -17.93 3.83 5.36
CA ASN A 74 -18.17 5.00 4.52
C ASN A 74 -18.00 6.24 5.41
N GLY A 75 -16.81 6.82 5.48
CA GLY A 75 -16.55 8.01 6.31
C GLY A 75 -15.19 8.64 6.08
N THR A 76 -15.04 9.91 6.47
CA THR A 76 -13.79 10.69 6.42
C THR A 76 -13.02 10.56 7.73
N LEU A 77 -11.69 10.46 7.63
CA LEU A 77 -10.75 10.53 8.75
C LEU A 77 -10.62 11.93 9.36
#